data_AF-A0AAE1DMS8-F1
#
_entry.id   AF-A0AAE1DMS8-F1
#
_cell.length_a   1.000
_cell.length_b   1.000
_cell.length_c   1.000
_cell.angle_alpha   90.00
_cell.angle_beta   90.00
_cell.angle_gamma   90.00
#
_symmetry.space_group_name_H-M   'P 1'
#
loop_
_entity.id
_entity.type
_entity.pdbx_description
1 polymer ?
#
loop_
_entity_poly.entity_id
_entity_poly.type
_entity_poly.pdbx_seq_one_letter_code
_entity_poly.pdbx_strand_id
1 'polypeptide(L)'
;MILRNWPFNRGLQGLEQISRLISKHQLLVMSVFHGIALIAVCAVNVALIDPGQGFDNNCDIGIPRIYLPACGSDGKIYSNEWELEYMACKNNVTLTVADPSTCPNFPDGYEFLWADDDTPNSGK
;
A
#
# COMPACT_ATOMS: atom_id res chain seq x y z
N MET A 1 84.39 5.99 0.80
CA MET A 1 83.91 7.38 0.71
C MET A 1 83.08 7.46 -0.56
N ILE A 2 81.78 7.75 -0.53
CA ILE A 2 81.26 9.11 -0.44
C ILE A 2 79.78 9.05 0.02
N LEU A 3 79.53 9.73 1.15
CA LEU A 3 78.42 10.64 1.48
C LEU A 3 76.98 10.17 1.21
N ARG A 4 76.20 9.84 2.26
CA ARG A 4 75.37 10.76 3.09
C ARG A 4 74.44 11.69 2.27
N ASN A 5 73.15 11.39 2.42
CA ASN A 5 71.99 12.29 2.54
C ASN A 5 71.77 13.38 1.49
N TRP A 6 70.72 13.22 0.65
CA TRP A 6 69.62 14.19 0.46
C TRP A 6 68.53 13.67 -0.50
N PRO A 7 67.32 14.25 -0.61
CA PRO A 7 66.27 14.36 0.40
C PRO A 7 64.97 13.73 -0.13
N PHE A 8 64.78 12.42 0.00
CA PHE A 8 63.53 11.76 -0.39
C PHE A 8 62.44 11.89 0.70
N ASN A 9 62.34 13.05 1.35
CA ASN A 9 61.40 13.28 2.47
C ASN A 9 60.54 14.53 2.33
N ARG A 10 60.28 14.98 1.09
CA ARG A 10 59.28 16.04 0.82
C ARG A 10 58.05 15.59 0.00
N GLY A 11 58.08 14.41 -0.62
CA GLY A 11 56.93 13.88 -1.37
C GLY A 11 55.88 13.15 -0.52
N LEU A 12 56.29 12.56 0.60
CA LEU A 12 55.43 11.67 1.40
C LEU A 12 54.47 12.42 2.34
N GLN A 13 54.79 13.65 2.76
CA GLN A 13 53.90 14.43 3.62
C GLN A 13 52.65 14.95 2.88
N GLY A 14 52.71 15.13 1.56
CA GLY A 14 51.55 15.48 0.73
C GLY A 14 50.63 14.28 0.49
N LEU A 15 51.20 13.10 0.26
CA LEU A 15 50.44 11.87 0.00
C LEU A 15 49.72 11.32 1.23
N GLU A 16 50.27 11.52 2.43
CA GLU A 16 49.60 11.22 3.71
C GLU A 16 48.35 12.09 3.93
N GLN A 17 48.44 13.39 3.62
CA GLN A 17 47.29 14.30 3.67
C GLN A 17 46.26 13.96 2.59
N ILE A 18 46.70 13.61 1.38
CA ILE A 18 45.85 13.14 0.28
C ILE A 18 45.17 11.82 0.64
N SER A 19 45.86 10.87 1.27
CA SER A 19 45.28 9.60 1.76
C SER A 19 44.21 9.85 2.82
N ARG A 20 44.43 10.79 3.76
CA ARG A 20 43.43 11.20 4.75
C ARG A 20 42.24 11.95 4.12
N LEU A 21 42.47 12.77 3.10
CA LEU A 21 41.43 13.49 2.35
C LEU A 21 40.60 12.53 1.48
N ILE A 22 41.25 11.60 0.76
CA ILE A 22 40.61 10.54 -0.01
C ILE A 22 39.86 9.60 0.93
N SER A 23 40.42 9.21 2.08
CA SER A 23 39.73 8.35 3.05
C SER A 23 38.48 9.02 3.64
N LYS A 24 38.54 10.31 3.98
CA LYS A 24 37.36 11.09 4.42
C LYS A 24 36.32 11.26 3.31
N HIS A 25 36.75 11.55 2.07
CA HIS A 25 35.86 11.59 0.91
C HIS A 25 35.23 10.24 0.63
N GLN A 26 36.01 9.14 0.67
CA GLN A 26 35.53 7.78 0.43
C GLN A 26 34.52 7.37 1.51
N LEU A 27 34.73 7.68 2.79
CA LEU A 27 33.76 7.43 3.86
C LEU A 27 32.45 8.21 3.69
N LEU A 28 32.52 9.50 3.34
CA LEU A 28 31.34 10.34 3.09
C LEU A 28 30.59 9.93 1.82
N VAL A 29 31.32 9.55 0.77
CA VAL A 29 30.75 9.02 -0.47
C VAL A 29 30.06 7.70 -0.15
N MET A 30 30.70 6.76 0.54
CA MET A 30 30.04 5.49 0.88
C MET A 30 28.80 5.68 1.76
N SER A 31 28.76 6.62 2.71
CA SER A 31 27.54 6.87 3.52
C SER A 31 26.42 7.52 2.70
N VAL A 32 26.75 8.43 1.78
CA VAL A 32 25.79 9.06 0.87
C VAL A 32 25.24 8.05 -0.14
N PHE A 33 26.06 7.14 -0.66
CA PHE A 33 25.62 6.09 -1.58
C PHE A 33 24.71 5.05 -0.90
N HIS A 34 25.06 4.60 0.32
CA HIS A 34 24.16 3.73 1.09
C HIS A 34 22.89 4.47 1.51
N GLY A 35 22.98 5.74 1.88
CA GLY A 35 21.82 6.57 2.22
C GLY A 35 20.88 6.77 1.03
N ILE A 36 21.40 7.13 -0.15
CA ILE A 36 20.63 7.26 -1.39
C ILE A 36 20.03 5.91 -1.79
N ALA A 37 20.78 4.82 -1.69
CA ALA A 37 20.27 3.47 -1.97
C ALA A 37 19.14 3.07 -1.02
N LEU A 38 19.26 3.35 0.29
CA LEU A 38 18.21 3.08 1.27
C LEU A 38 16.97 3.96 1.05
N ILE A 39 17.15 5.23 0.70
CA ILE A 39 16.05 6.14 0.34
C ILE A 39 15.33 5.66 -0.92
N ALA A 40 16.08 5.22 -1.94
CA ALA A 40 15.51 4.68 -3.17
C ALA A 40 14.75 3.36 -2.92
N VAL A 41 15.32 2.45 -2.13
CA VAL A 41 14.65 1.20 -1.71
C VAL A 41 13.39 1.51 -0.89
N CYS A 42 13.43 2.48 0.02
CA CYS A 42 12.27 2.91 0.80
C CYS A 42 11.18 3.51 -0.09
N ALA A 43 11.53 4.41 -1.00
CA ALA A 43 10.58 5.04 -1.92
C ALA A 43 9.92 4.03 -2.87
N VAL A 44 10.67 3.06 -3.39
CA VAL A 44 10.15 1.98 -4.24
C VAL A 44 9.23 1.04 -3.43
N ASN A 45 9.60 0.66 -2.21
CA ASN A 45 8.76 -0.20 -1.38
C ASN A 45 7.48 0.50 -0.89
N VAL A 46 7.53 1.79 -0.57
CA VAL A 46 6.34 2.58 -0.18
C VAL A 46 5.40 2.78 -1.37
N ALA A 47 5.92 2.98 -2.58
CA ALA A 47 5.11 3.12 -3.80
C ALA A 47 4.48 1.80 -4.29
N LEU A 48 4.82 0.66 -3.69
CA LEU A 48 4.20 -0.64 -3.97
C LEU A 48 3.24 -1.10 -2.87
N ILE A 49 3.12 -0.33 -1.77
CA ILE A 49 2.10 -0.54 -0.75
C ILE A 49 1.02 0.51 -1.01
N ASP A 50 0.21 0.28 -2.05
CA ASP A 50 -1.11 0.90 -2.11
C ASP A 50 -2.01 0.12 -1.13
N PRO A 51 -2.47 0.70 -0.01
CA PRO A 51 -3.63 0.18 0.72
C PRO A 51 -4.88 0.60 -0.05
N GLY A 52 -4.99 0.15 -1.28
CA GLY A 52 -6.08 0.49 -2.17
C GLY A 52 -6.20 -0.67 -3.13
N GLN A 53 -7.24 -1.48 -2.93
CA GLN A 53 -7.65 -2.44 -3.93
C GLN A 53 -7.87 -1.65 -5.22
N GLY A 54 -6.92 -1.81 -6.14
CA GLY A 54 -6.96 -1.22 -7.45
C GLY A 54 -8.24 -1.68 -8.12
N PHE A 55 -9.04 -0.71 -8.54
CA PHE A 55 -10.13 -0.92 -9.46
C PHE A 55 -9.49 -1.40 -10.76
N ASP A 56 -9.34 -2.71 -10.91
CA ASP A 56 -9.03 -3.31 -12.20
C ASP A 56 -10.06 -2.74 -13.16
N ASN A 57 -9.61 -1.95 -14.12
CA ASN A 57 -10.42 -1.34 -15.17
C ASN A 57 -11.09 -2.39 -16.10
N ASN A 58 -10.94 -3.67 -15.77
CA ASN A 58 -11.58 -4.81 -16.41
C ASN A 58 -12.67 -5.48 -15.53
N CYS A 59 -12.94 -4.96 -14.33
CA CYS A 59 -13.95 -5.51 -13.40
C CYS A 59 -13.80 -7.02 -13.18
N ASP A 60 -12.57 -7.51 -13.16
CA ASP A 60 -12.26 -8.93 -12.95
C ASP A 60 -12.20 -9.24 -11.45
N ILE A 61 -13.32 -8.97 -10.78
CA ILE A 61 -13.48 -9.23 -9.35
C ILE A 61 -13.92 -10.69 -9.23
N GLY A 62 -13.14 -11.49 -8.50
CA GLY A 62 -13.55 -12.84 -8.14
C GLY A 62 -14.74 -12.79 -7.17
N ILE A 63 -15.96 -12.97 -7.69
CA ILE A 63 -17.18 -12.92 -6.87
C ILE A 63 -17.38 -14.27 -6.16
N PRO A 64 -17.35 -14.32 -4.82
CA PRO A 64 -17.69 -15.54 -4.09
C PRO A 64 -19.18 -15.87 -4.28
N ARG A 65 -19.51 -17.17 -4.39
CA ARG A 65 -20.92 -17.64 -4.45
C ARG A 65 -21.53 -17.73 -3.06
N ILE A 66 -21.48 -16.63 -2.32
CA ILE A 66 -22.06 -16.49 -0.98
C ILE A 66 -23.28 -15.59 -1.08
N TYR A 67 -24.37 -15.96 -0.41
CA TYR A 67 -25.58 -15.13 -0.33
C TYR A 67 -25.60 -14.38 1.00
N LEU A 68 -25.32 -13.08 0.95
CA LEU A 68 -25.33 -12.13 2.06
C LEU A 68 -25.89 -10.80 1.52
N PRO A 69 -27.21 -10.64 1.45
CA PRO A 69 -27.84 -9.58 0.68
C PRO A 69 -27.39 -8.18 1.14
N ALA A 70 -27.05 -7.31 0.18
CA ALA A 70 -26.65 -5.93 0.43
C ALA A 70 -27.61 -4.97 -0.29
N CYS A 71 -28.01 -3.89 0.40
CA CYS A 71 -28.78 -2.82 -0.22
C CYS A 71 -27.83 -1.83 -0.88
N GLY A 72 -28.03 -1.51 -2.15
CA GLY A 72 -27.26 -0.49 -2.86
C GLY A 72 -27.86 0.90 -2.71
N SER A 73 -27.03 1.92 -2.92
CA SER A 73 -27.43 3.33 -2.98
C SER A 73 -28.44 3.64 -4.10
N ASP A 74 -28.62 2.73 -5.04
CA ASP A 74 -29.64 2.77 -6.10
C ASP A 74 -30.98 2.15 -5.69
N GLY A 75 -31.11 1.71 -4.43
CA GLY A 75 -32.32 1.08 -3.88
C GLY A 75 -32.54 -0.36 -4.36
N LYS A 76 -31.53 -0.99 -4.96
CA LYS A 76 -31.59 -2.40 -5.37
C LYS A 76 -30.87 -3.30 -4.38
N ILE A 77 -31.33 -4.54 -4.30
CA ILE A 77 -30.73 -5.58 -3.46
C ILE A 77 -29.79 -6.41 -4.34
N TYR A 78 -28.55 -6.54 -3.90
CA TYR A 78 -27.51 -7.37 -4.50
C TYR A 78 -27.32 -8.63 -3.66
N SER A 79 -26.88 -9.74 -4.25
CA SER A 79 -26.73 -11.03 -3.55
C SER A 79 -25.62 -10.99 -2.51
N ASN A 80 -24.61 -10.13 -2.72
CA ASN A 80 -23.58 -9.78 -1.76
C ASN A 80 -22.91 -8.43 -2.12
N GLU A 81 -22.10 -7.91 -1.18
CA GLU A 81 -21.35 -6.66 -1.35
C GLU A 81 -20.39 -6.72 -2.56
N TRP A 82 -19.71 -7.85 -2.76
CA TRP A 82 -18.82 -8.02 -3.93
C TRP A 82 -19.57 -7.95 -5.27
N GLU A 83 -20.79 -8.46 -5.33
CA GLU A 83 -21.63 -8.34 -6.52
C GLU A 83 -22.05 -6.89 -6.77
N LEU A 84 -22.34 -6.12 -5.71
CA LEU A 84 -22.60 -4.68 -5.83
C LEU A 84 -21.38 -3.96 -6.39
N GLU A 85 -20.19 -4.20 -5.86
CA GLU A 85 -18.94 -3.59 -6.34
C GLU A 85 -18.64 -3.97 -7.79
N TYR A 86 -18.83 -5.24 -8.14
CA TYR A 86 -18.71 -5.70 -9.52
C TYR A 86 -19.68 -4.99 -10.46
N MET A 87 -20.93 -4.81 -10.05
CA MET A 87 -21.94 -4.09 -10.83
C MET A 87 -21.62 -2.59 -10.93
N ALA A 88 -21.07 -1.99 -9.87
CA ALA A 88 -20.58 -0.61 -9.87
C ALA A 88 -19.48 -0.44 -10.93
N CYS A 89 -18.51 -1.35 -10.91
CA CYS A 89 -17.43 -1.38 -11.88
C CYS A 89 -17.92 -1.59 -13.30
N LYS A 90 -18.68 -2.66 -13.54
CA LYS A 90 -19.10 -3.09 -14.88
C LYS A 90 -19.94 -2.04 -15.59
N ASN A 91 -20.79 -1.34 -14.84
CA ASN A 91 -21.67 -0.32 -15.40
C ASN A 91 -21.04 1.08 -15.33
N ASN A 92 -19.82 1.22 -14.79
CA ASN A 92 -19.14 2.48 -14.57
C ASN A 92 -20.03 3.49 -13.81
N VAL A 93 -20.64 3.01 -12.73
CA VAL A 93 -21.52 3.79 -11.84
C VAL A 93 -20.97 3.75 -10.41
N THR A 94 -21.17 4.83 -9.68
CA THR A 94 -20.87 4.85 -8.25
C THR A 94 -22.03 4.20 -7.50
N LEU A 95 -21.82 2.99 -6.99
CA LEU A 95 -22.73 2.34 -6.05
C LEU A 95 -22.01 2.17 -4.71
N THR A 96 -22.72 2.44 -3.63
CA THR A 96 -22.26 2.18 -2.27
C THR A 96 -23.29 1.33 -1.55
N VAL A 97 -22.86 0.63 -0.51
CA VAL A 97 -23.80 -0.03 0.40
C VAL A 97 -24.62 1.05 1.10
N ALA A 98 -25.94 0.90 1.06
CA ALA A 98 -26.92 1.74 1.73
C ALA A 98 -27.52 1.01 2.93
N ASP A 99 -28.28 1.74 3.75
CA ASP A 99 -29.01 1.15 4.86
C ASP A 99 -30.04 0.13 4.32
N PRO A 100 -30.19 -1.06 4.93
CA PRO A 100 -31.19 -2.05 4.55
C PRO A 100 -32.61 -1.48 4.41
N SER A 101 -32.98 -0.51 5.25
CA SER A 101 -34.29 0.16 5.24
C SER A 101 -34.57 0.98 3.98
N THR A 102 -33.55 1.30 3.19
CA THR A 102 -33.67 2.07 1.94
C THR A 102 -34.13 1.22 0.76
N CYS A 103 -34.06 -0.11 0.85
CA CYS A 103 -34.44 -1.03 -0.21
C CYS A 103 -35.82 -1.66 0.06
N PRO A 104 -36.81 -1.52 -0.84
CA PRO A 104 -38.09 -2.20 -0.70
C PRO A 104 -37.92 -3.71 -0.86
N ASN A 105 -38.47 -4.48 0.09
CA ASN A 105 -38.35 -5.95 0.16
C ASN A 105 -36.95 -6.48 0.48
N PHE A 106 -36.17 -5.73 1.27
CA PHE A 106 -34.92 -6.25 1.82
C PHE A 106 -35.21 -7.53 2.64
N PRO A 107 -34.42 -8.61 2.51
CA PRO A 107 -34.73 -9.87 3.19
C PRO A 107 -34.62 -9.72 4.71
N ASP A 108 -35.77 -9.65 5.38
CA ASP A 108 -35.91 -9.63 6.83
C ASP A 108 -35.69 -11.06 7.39
N GLY A 109 -34.46 -11.58 7.33
CA GLY A 109 -34.23 -12.93 7.81
C GLY A 109 -32.94 -13.63 7.43
N TYR A 110 -31.88 -12.93 7.05
CA TYR A 110 -30.54 -13.53 7.19
C TYR A 110 -30.13 -13.41 8.66
N GLU A 111 -30.73 -14.28 9.47
CA GLU A 111 -30.44 -14.44 10.88
C GLU A 111 -28.95 -14.74 11.01
N PHE A 112 -28.17 -13.74 11.44
CA PHE A 112 -26.85 -14.03 11.99
C PHE A 112 -27.09 -15.04 13.10
N LEU A 113 -26.51 -16.23 13.01
CA LEU A 113 -26.52 -17.28 14.05
C LEU A 113 -25.80 -16.84 15.36
N TRP A 114 -25.73 -15.54 15.64
CA TRP A 114 -25.27 -14.92 16.88
C TRP A 114 -26.00 -13.60 17.21
N ALA A 115 -27.05 -13.21 16.49
CA ALA A 115 -27.89 -12.10 16.94
C ALA A 115 -28.86 -12.64 17.99
N ASP A 116 -28.47 -12.52 19.26
CA ASP A 116 -29.35 -12.80 20.39
C ASP A 116 -30.68 -12.03 20.24
N ASP A 117 -31.75 -12.77 20.42
CA ASP A 117 -33.17 -12.45 20.34
C ASP A 117 -33.58 -11.28 21.27
N ASP A 118 -33.31 -10.03 20.87
CA ASP A 118 -33.70 -8.84 21.62
C ASP A 118 -34.11 -7.63 20.74
N THR A 119 -34.68 -7.84 19.54
CA THR A 119 -35.34 -6.75 18.79
C THR A 119 -36.87 -6.91 18.77
N PRO A 120 -37.61 -6.13 19.57
CA PRO A 120 -39.05 -6.09 19.46
C PRO A 120 -39.44 -5.21 18.27
N ASN A 121 -40.00 -5.85 17.25
CA ASN A 121 -40.79 -5.30 16.13
C ASN A 121 -40.03 -4.84 14.87
N SER A 122 -40.12 -5.65 13.82
CA SER A 122 -40.31 -5.17 12.45
C SER A 122 -41.60 -5.78 11.88
N GLY A 123 -42.73 -5.17 12.27
CA GLY A 123 -44.05 -5.56 11.82
C GLY A 123 -45.05 -4.45 12.02
N LYS A 124 -45.03 -3.45 11.13
CA LYS A 124 -46.17 -2.59 10.78
C LYS A 124 -46.03 -2.07 9.37
#